data_AF-A0A3B1CNB8-F1
#
_entry.id   AF-A0A3B1CNB8-F1
#
_cell.length_a   1.000
_cell.length_b   1.000
_cell.length_c   1.000
_cell.angle_alpha   90.00
_cell.angle_beta   90.00
_cell.angle_gamma   90.00
#
_symmetry.space_group_name_H-M   'P 1'
#
loop_
_entity.id
_entity.type
_entity.pdbx_description
1 polymer ?
#
loop_
_entity_poly.entity_id
_entity_poly.type
_entity_poly.pdbx_seq_one_letter_code
_entity_poly.pdbx_strand_id
1 'polypeptide(L)'
;MKRVSYVQNRRAWRAYNDNRIKRALEISPQPSKLAFCVVPFLLHNNRPDLPGYVKGCPECGGLFRYEPSDEDLNFARRLIPAFDLFKYRAGKPVVSSQIESLLLMGSIGSVAQTKNSDFDYWVVIDESKLSKKELGALKKKLRDIEKWAEGKKVEVHFFLSDKEKTRNNYFGESDKESAGSSQALILKEEFYRTTILVTGKDPLWWILPAGLTDKEYEEHARKIHKEGKIDKNEVVDLGNIETISTGELFGALLWQFNKAISSPYKSAIKMALLKNYI
;
A
#
# COMPACT_ATOMS: atom_id res chain seq x y z
N MET A 1 25.70 20.88 -8.74
CA MET A 1 24.56 20.06 -8.26
C MET A 1 23.39 20.97 -7.93
N LYS A 2 22.23 20.79 -8.57
CA LYS A 2 21.01 21.51 -8.15
C LYS A 2 20.72 21.14 -6.69
N ARG A 3 20.37 22.12 -5.86
CA ARG A 3 20.01 21.91 -4.45
C ARG A 3 18.74 21.05 -4.42
N VAL A 4 18.87 19.78 -4.05
CA VAL A 4 17.73 18.87 -3.91
C VAL A 4 16.86 19.37 -2.76
N SER A 5 15.57 19.55 -3.02
CA SER A 5 14.60 19.91 -1.99
C SER A 5 13.67 18.73 -1.72
N TYR A 6 13.97 17.94 -0.69
CA TYR A 6 13.14 16.82 -0.26
C TYR A 6 11.68 17.25 0.00
N VAL A 7 11.49 18.47 0.51
CA VAL A 7 10.15 19.05 0.76
C VAL A 7 9.39 19.26 -0.55
N GLN A 8 10.06 19.72 -1.62
CA GLN A 8 9.43 19.88 -2.93
C GLN A 8 9.08 18.52 -3.54
N ASN A 9 9.97 17.53 -3.44
CA ASN A 9 9.70 16.17 -3.92
C ASN A 9 8.50 15.55 -3.20
N ARG A 10 8.45 15.66 -1.87
CA ARG A 10 7.31 15.18 -1.07
C ARG A 10 6.00 15.88 -1.45
N ARG A 11 6.03 17.19 -1.70
CA ARG A 11 4.84 17.94 -2.16
C ARG A 11 4.40 17.48 -3.55
N ALA A 12 5.33 17.27 -4.47
CA ALA A 12 5.04 16.78 -5.81
C ALA A 12 4.48 15.35 -5.78
N TRP A 13 5.06 14.47 -4.97
CA TRP A 13 4.56 13.12 -4.72
C TRP A 13 3.11 13.14 -4.22
N ARG A 14 2.80 13.92 -3.17
CA ARG A 14 1.44 14.00 -2.63
C ARG A 14 0.44 14.56 -3.65
N ALA A 15 0.82 15.61 -4.39
CA ALA A 15 -0.04 16.13 -5.46
C ALA A 15 -0.29 15.09 -6.57
N TYR A 16 0.71 14.29 -6.94
CA TYR A 16 0.54 13.18 -7.87
C TYR A 16 -0.38 12.09 -7.29
N ASN A 17 -0.18 11.72 -6.03
CA ASN A 17 -1.00 10.75 -5.31
C ASN A 17 -2.48 11.17 -5.24
N ASP A 18 -2.76 12.43 -4.91
CA ASP A 18 -4.13 12.94 -4.81
C ASP A 18 -4.85 12.88 -6.16
N ASN A 19 -4.15 13.21 -7.25
CA ASN A 19 -4.68 13.06 -8.61
C ASN A 19 -4.96 11.60 -8.95
N ARG A 20 -4.10 10.67 -8.52
CA ARG A 20 -4.29 9.22 -8.71
C ARG A 20 -5.51 8.71 -7.93
N ILE A 21 -5.71 9.15 -6.69
CA ILE A 21 -6.91 8.83 -5.89
C ILE A 21 -8.16 9.34 -6.59
N LYS A 22 -8.17 10.62 -7.01
CA LYS A 22 -9.32 11.21 -7.72
C LYS A 22 -9.66 10.40 -8.97
N ARG A 23 -8.65 10.08 -9.79
CA ARG A 23 -8.85 9.26 -10.99
C ARG A 23 -9.37 7.86 -10.67
N ALA A 24 -8.83 7.23 -9.63
CA ALA A 24 -9.25 5.92 -9.17
C ALA A 24 -10.73 5.90 -8.78
N LEU A 25 -11.18 6.92 -8.04
CA LEU A 25 -12.56 7.08 -7.61
C LEU A 25 -13.49 7.49 -8.76
N GLU A 26 -13.03 8.21 -9.78
CA GLU A 26 -13.84 8.54 -10.96
C GLU A 26 -14.25 7.29 -11.76
N ILE A 27 -13.31 6.36 -11.97
CA ILE A 27 -13.53 5.14 -12.76
C ILE A 27 -14.30 4.07 -11.97
N SER A 28 -14.04 3.99 -10.65
CA SER A 28 -14.57 2.94 -9.77
C SER A 28 -16.11 2.94 -9.73
N PRO A 29 -16.77 1.76 -9.76
CA PRO A 29 -18.19 1.68 -9.47
C PRO A 29 -18.46 2.03 -7.99
N GLN A 30 -19.73 2.35 -7.68
CA GLN A 30 -20.10 2.81 -6.33
C GLN A 30 -19.67 1.85 -5.20
N PRO A 31 -19.83 0.51 -5.29
CA PRO A 31 -19.32 -0.40 -4.27
C PRO A 31 -17.82 -0.26 -4.02
N SER A 32 -17.02 -0.15 -5.08
CA SER A 32 -15.56 0.02 -4.99
C SER A 32 -15.15 1.35 -4.37
N LYS A 33 -15.85 2.45 -4.67
CA LYS A 33 -15.62 3.75 -3.99
C LYS A 33 -15.88 3.64 -2.50
N LEU A 34 -17.00 3.02 -2.12
CA LEU A 34 -17.36 2.83 -0.73
C LEU A 34 -16.36 1.92 0.01
N ALA A 35 -15.87 0.87 -0.65
CA ALA A 35 -14.82 0.02 -0.10
C ALA A 35 -13.50 0.77 0.11
N PHE A 36 -13.08 1.60 -0.86
CA PHE A 36 -11.89 2.46 -0.72
C PHE A 36 -11.97 3.36 0.52
N CYS A 37 -13.13 3.94 0.81
CA CYS A 37 -13.32 4.79 1.99
C CYS A 37 -13.38 3.99 3.31
N VAL A 38 -14.07 2.84 3.31
CA VAL A 38 -14.36 2.10 4.56
C VAL A 38 -13.21 1.17 4.98
N VAL A 39 -12.41 0.65 4.05
CA VAL A 39 -11.30 -0.26 4.39
C VAL A 39 -10.29 0.39 5.36
N PRO A 40 -9.80 1.62 5.16
CA PRO A 40 -8.94 2.29 6.14
C PRO A 40 -9.59 2.39 7.52
N PHE A 41 -10.88 2.72 7.58
CA PHE A 41 -11.64 2.80 8.83
C PHE A 41 -11.69 1.44 9.58
N LEU A 42 -11.92 0.34 8.85
CA LEU A 42 -11.91 -1.01 9.42
C LEU A 42 -10.53 -1.43 9.92
N LEU A 43 -9.47 -1.09 9.16
CA LEU A 43 -8.10 -1.39 9.57
C LEU A 43 -7.69 -0.59 10.81
N HIS A 44 -8.08 0.67 10.87
CA HIS A 44 -7.78 1.53 12.02
C HIS A 44 -8.46 1.05 13.30
N ASN A 45 -9.70 0.57 13.25
CA ASN A 45 -10.51 0.29 14.43
C ASN A 45 -10.62 -1.21 14.74
N ASN A 46 -10.47 -1.62 16.01
CA ASN A 46 -10.77 -2.99 16.43
C ASN A 46 -11.98 -3.01 17.39
N ARG A 47 -13.20 -3.07 16.83
CA ARG A 47 -14.44 -3.00 17.61
C ARG A 47 -15.41 -4.14 17.30
N PRO A 48 -16.18 -4.65 18.29
CA PRO A 48 -17.11 -5.77 18.08
C PRO A 48 -18.20 -5.53 17.03
N ASP A 49 -18.55 -4.28 16.77
CA ASP A 49 -19.55 -3.86 15.79
C ASP A 49 -18.98 -3.72 14.36
N LEU A 50 -17.68 -3.97 14.17
CA LEU A 50 -17.00 -3.83 12.88
C LEU A 50 -16.49 -5.17 12.33
N PRO A 51 -16.55 -5.36 11.01
CA PRO A 51 -15.80 -6.42 10.32
C PRO A 51 -14.32 -6.39 10.67
N GLY A 52 -13.70 -7.57 10.76
CA GLY A 52 -12.29 -7.68 11.13
C GLY A 52 -12.01 -7.63 12.63
N TYR A 53 -13.03 -7.58 13.49
CA TYR A 53 -12.83 -7.58 14.94
C TYR A 53 -12.06 -8.80 15.44
N VAL A 54 -11.05 -8.53 16.29
CA VAL A 54 -10.27 -9.55 17.00
C VAL A 54 -10.39 -9.34 18.49
N LYS A 55 -11.08 -10.28 19.16
CA LYS A 55 -11.28 -10.27 20.62
C LYS A 55 -9.94 -10.34 21.36
N GLY A 56 -9.79 -9.51 22.40
CA GLY A 56 -8.62 -9.53 23.28
C GLY A 56 -7.34 -8.96 22.67
N CYS A 57 -7.47 -8.13 21.62
CA CYS A 57 -6.35 -7.41 21.00
C CYS A 57 -6.76 -5.95 20.66
N PRO A 58 -7.03 -5.10 21.66
CA PRO A 58 -7.54 -3.74 21.42
C PRO A 58 -6.63 -2.90 20.51
N GLU A 59 -5.32 -3.13 20.58
CA GLU A 59 -4.30 -2.46 19.77
C GLU A 59 -4.19 -3.01 18.33
N CYS A 60 -5.00 -4.02 17.94
CA CYS A 60 -4.92 -4.65 16.63
C CYS A 60 -5.30 -3.69 15.49
N GLY A 61 -4.33 -3.37 14.65
CA GLY A 61 -4.48 -2.39 13.58
C GLY A 61 -4.00 -1.02 14.00
N GLY A 62 -4.79 0.02 13.76
CA GLY A 62 -4.35 1.39 13.91
C GLY A 62 -3.43 1.80 12.76
N LEU A 63 -3.89 2.81 12.02
CA LEU A 63 -3.18 3.39 10.88
C LEU A 63 -2.50 4.68 11.31
N PHE A 64 -1.22 4.83 10.96
CA PHE A 64 -0.45 6.03 11.27
C PHE A 64 -1.17 7.29 10.76
N ARG A 65 -1.52 8.19 11.69
CA ARG A 65 -2.21 9.48 11.43
C ARG A 65 -3.48 9.37 10.58
N TYR A 66 -4.19 8.25 10.66
CA TYR A 66 -5.50 8.15 10.06
C TYR A 66 -6.56 8.73 10.99
N GLU A 67 -7.34 9.67 10.46
CA GLU A 67 -8.52 10.22 11.11
C GLU A 67 -9.68 10.11 10.09
N PRO A 68 -10.76 9.38 10.42
CA PRO A 68 -11.88 9.27 9.51
C PRO A 68 -12.62 10.59 9.40
N SER A 69 -12.98 10.97 8.18
CA SER A 69 -13.89 12.10 7.93
C SER A 69 -15.33 11.73 8.31
N ASP A 70 -16.19 12.74 8.47
CA ASP A 70 -17.63 12.50 8.66
C ASP A 70 -18.25 11.74 7.47
N GLU A 71 -17.70 11.89 6.27
CA GLU A 71 -18.12 11.15 5.08
C GLU A 71 -17.75 9.66 5.21
N ASP A 72 -16.54 9.34 5.64
CA ASP A 72 -16.11 7.96 5.91
C ASP A 72 -17.00 7.28 6.94
N LEU A 73 -17.34 7.98 8.03
CA LEU A 73 -18.23 7.48 9.08
C LEU A 73 -19.65 7.23 8.56
N ASN A 74 -20.15 8.10 7.68
CA ASN A 74 -21.44 7.91 7.04
C ASN A 74 -21.44 6.71 6.09
N PHE A 75 -20.36 6.49 5.34
CA PHE A 75 -20.21 5.30 4.50
C PHE A 75 -20.11 4.02 5.33
N ALA A 76 -19.34 4.03 6.42
CA ALA A 76 -19.25 2.90 7.35
C ALA A 76 -20.65 2.55 7.89
N ARG A 77 -21.42 3.55 8.34
CA ARG A 77 -22.80 3.37 8.83
C ARG A 77 -23.74 2.80 7.76
N ARG A 78 -23.59 3.22 6.51
CA ARG A 78 -24.41 2.72 5.39
C ARG A 78 -24.07 1.26 5.05
N LEU A 79 -22.80 0.88 5.11
CA LEU A 79 -22.34 -0.45 4.70
C LEU A 79 -22.40 -1.50 5.81
N ILE A 80 -22.37 -1.08 7.07
CA ILE A 80 -22.26 -1.93 8.26
C ILE A 80 -23.44 -1.60 9.19
N PRO A 81 -24.57 -2.33 9.06
CA PRO A 81 -25.76 -2.07 9.88
C PRO A 81 -25.53 -2.16 11.39
N ALA A 82 -24.55 -2.95 11.83
CA ALA A 82 -24.19 -3.09 13.23
C ALA A 82 -23.38 -1.92 13.79
N PHE A 83 -22.81 -1.06 12.95
CA PHE A 83 -21.91 0.00 13.38
C PHE A 83 -22.64 1.08 14.18
N ASP A 84 -22.23 1.26 15.43
CA ASP A 84 -22.80 2.23 16.35
C ASP A 84 -21.97 3.51 16.39
N LEU A 85 -22.36 4.49 15.56
CA LEU A 85 -21.69 5.79 15.44
C LEU A 85 -21.65 6.57 16.77
N PHE A 86 -22.69 6.44 17.59
CA PHE A 86 -22.75 7.12 18.88
C PHE A 86 -21.70 6.56 19.84
N LYS A 87 -21.62 5.23 19.96
CA LYS A 87 -20.57 4.57 20.75
C LYS A 87 -19.17 4.76 20.18
N TYR A 88 -19.04 4.96 18.87
CA TYR A 88 -17.76 5.31 18.26
C TYR A 88 -17.30 6.69 18.74
N ARG A 89 -18.14 7.72 18.63
CA ARG A 89 -17.83 9.10 19.04
C ARG A 89 -17.64 9.27 20.54
N ALA A 90 -18.32 8.46 21.36
CA ALA A 90 -18.13 8.44 22.81
C ALA A 90 -16.89 7.63 23.25
N GLY A 91 -16.29 6.86 22.35
CA GLY A 91 -15.13 6.03 22.64
C GLY A 91 -13.82 6.82 22.72
N LYS A 92 -12.78 6.19 23.26
CA LYS A 92 -11.42 6.74 23.20
C LYS A 92 -10.87 6.58 21.77
N PRO A 93 -10.11 7.57 21.25
CA PRO A 93 -9.44 7.43 19.97
C PRO A 93 -8.41 6.30 20.03
N VAL A 94 -8.13 5.72 18.87
CA VAL A 94 -7.03 4.75 18.73
C VAL A 94 -5.71 5.52 18.84
N VAL A 95 -4.88 5.14 19.81
CA VAL A 95 -3.62 5.84 20.12
C VAL A 95 -2.38 5.06 19.66
N SER A 96 -2.52 3.77 19.37
CA SER A 96 -1.45 2.94 18.84
C SER A 96 -1.63 2.73 17.34
N SER A 97 -0.51 2.58 16.63
CA SER A 97 -0.48 2.37 15.19
C SER A 97 0.45 1.20 14.89
N GLN A 98 -0.11 0.05 14.55
CA GLN A 98 0.66 -1.09 14.07
C GLN A 98 0.98 -0.98 12.57
N ILE A 99 0.18 -0.20 11.82
CA ILE A 99 0.31 -0.04 10.37
C ILE A 99 0.96 1.31 10.06
N GLU A 100 2.18 1.28 9.52
CA GLU A 100 2.92 2.49 9.16
C GLU A 100 2.34 3.15 7.90
N SER A 101 1.87 2.36 6.94
CA SER A 101 1.27 2.87 5.71
C SER A 101 0.30 1.87 5.12
N LEU A 102 -0.79 2.39 4.55
CA LEU A 102 -1.70 1.64 3.70
C LEU A 102 -1.59 2.19 2.30
N LEU A 103 -1.10 1.36 1.38
CA LEU A 103 -0.95 1.72 -0.02
C LEU A 103 -1.76 0.78 -0.89
N LEU A 104 -2.18 1.24 -2.05
CA LEU A 104 -2.72 0.40 -3.12
C LEU A 104 -1.67 0.25 -4.21
N MET A 105 -1.59 -0.93 -4.82
CA MET A 105 -0.75 -1.19 -5.97
C MET A 105 -1.58 -1.66 -7.17
N GLY A 106 -1.00 -1.63 -8.36
CA GLY A 106 -1.53 -2.32 -9.52
C GLY A 106 -2.34 -1.39 -10.42
N SER A 107 -3.49 -1.88 -10.88
CA SER A 107 -4.23 -1.18 -11.94
C SER A 107 -4.99 0.06 -11.46
N ILE A 108 -5.31 0.17 -10.17
CA ILE A 108 -6.06 1.29 -9.58
C ILE A 108 -5.33 2.62 -9.80
N GLY A 109 -6.06 3.63 -10.28
CA GLY A 109 -5.57 4.97 -10.64
C GLY A 109 -4.66 5.01 -11.87
N SER A 110 -4.39 3.87 -12.51
CA SER A 110 -3.56 3.78 -13.72
C SER A 110 -4.39 3.85 -15.01
N VAL A 111 -3.69 3.99 -16.14
CA VAL A 111 -4.30 3.89 -17.48
C VAL A 111 -4.94 2.51 -17.74
N ALA A 112 -4.55 1.48 -16.98
CA ALA A 112 -5.06 0.13 -17.10
C ALA A 112 -6.22 -0.19 -16.13
N GLN A 113 -6.69 0.80 -15.35
CA GLN A 113 -7.83 0.60 -14.45
C GLN A 113 -9.11 0.33 -15.25
N THR A 114 -9.91 -0.64 -14.78
CA THR A 114 -11.26 -0.87 -15.27
C THR A 114 -12.25 -0.87 -14.12
N LYS A 115 -13.55 -0.94 -14.42
CA LYS A 115 -14.60 -1.07 -13.39
C LYS A 115 -14.53 -2.37 -12.59
N ASN A 116 -13.80 -3.36 -13.11
CA ASN A 116 -13.62 -4.68 -12.50
C ASN A 116 -12.22 -4.82 -11.86
N SER A 117 -11.48 -3.72 -11.72
CA SER A 117 -10.21 -3.75 -11.00
C SER A 117 -10.46 -4.04 -9.51
N ASP A 118 -9.67 -4.97 -9.00
CA ASP A 118 -9.47 -5.33 -7.61
C ASP A 118 -8.66 -4.26 -6.85
N PHE A 119 -8.71 -4.32 -5.52
CA PHE A 119 -7.88 -3.50 -4.64
C PHE A 119 -6.80 -4.34 -3.97
N ASP A 120 -5.57 -4.19 -4.46
CA ASP A 120 -4.38 -4.81 -3.87
C ASP A 120 -3.76 -3.85 -2.84
N TYR A 121 -4.13 -4.00 -1.57
CA TYR A 121 -3.60 -3.19 -0.48
C TYR A 121 -2.30 -3.75 0.05
N TRP A 122 -1.26 -2.93 0.04
CA TRP A 122 -0.04 -3.15 0.80
C TRP A 122 -0.17 -2.53 2.19
N VAL A 123 -0.15 -3.40 3.20
CA VAL A 123 -0.23 -3.04 4.62
C VAL A 123 1.19 -3.06 5.17
N VAL A 124 1.80 -1.88 5.22
CA VAL A 124 3.20 -1.75 5.64
C VAL A 124 3.29 -1.72 7.16
N ILE A 125 4.08 -2.62 7.72
CA ILE A 125 4.30 -2.76 9.15
C ILE A 125 5.79 -2.80 9.49
N ASP A 126 6.09 -2.67 10.78
CA ASP A 126 7.40 -2.95 11.36
C ASP A 126 7.25 -4.20 12.23
N GLU A 127 7.53 -5.39 11.68
CA GLU A 127 7.38 -6.66 12.41
C GLU A 127 8.22 -6.68 13.69
N SER A 128 9.34 -5.95 13.75
CA SER A 128 10.18 -5.87 14.95
C SER A 128 9.47 -5.22 16.15
N LYS A 129 8.39 -4.47 15.90
CA LYS A 129 7.56 -3.82 16.93
C LYS A 129 6.30 -4.61 17.29
N LEU A 130 6.08 -5.77 16.68
CA LEU A 130 4.88 -6.57 16.88
C LEU A 130 5.23 -7.93 17.47
N SER A 131 4.53 -8.31 18.53
CA SER A 131 4.57 -9.69 19.02
C SER A 131 3.94 -10.65 18.01
N LYS A 132 4.29 -11.95 18.10
CA LYS A 132 3.66 -13.00 17.28
C LYS A 132 2.12 -13.02 17.40
N LYS A 133 1.61 -12.70 18.60
CA LYS A 133 0.17 -12.62 18.87
C LYS A 133 -0.47 -11.46 18.12
N GLU A 134 0.14 -10.28 18.16
CA GLU A 134 -0.35 -9.09 17.44
C GLU A 134 -0.28 -9.30 15.93
N LEU A 135 0.83 -9.85 15.42
CA LEU A 135 0.95 -10.19 14.00
C LEU A 135 -0.12 -11.19 13.55
N GLY A 136 -0.37 -12.22 14.36
CA GLY A 136 -1.43 -13.19 14.10
C GLY A 136 -2.84 -12.58 14.12
N ALA A 137 -3.09 -11.66 15.06
CA ALA A 137 -4.34 -10.92 15.16
C ALA A 137 -4.55 -10.01 13.94
N LEU A 138 -3.52 -9.27 13.53
CA LEU A 138 -3.57 -8.40 12.35
C LEU A 138 -3.85 -9.22 11.09
N LYS A 139 -3.12 -10.33 10.87
CA LYS A 139 -3.38 -11.25 9.75
C LYS A 139 -4.81 -11.79 9.74
N LYS A 140 -5.37 -12.13 10.92
CA LYS A 140 -6.78 -12.54 11.04
C LYS A 140 -7.72 -11.41 10.64
N LYS A 141 -7.48 -10.20 11.15
CA LYS A 141 -8.27 -9.01 10.84
C LYS A 141 -8.29 -8.72 9.34
N LEU A 142 -7.14 -8.77 8.67
CA LEU A 142 -7.04 -8.61 7.22
C LEU A 142 -7.94 -9.61 6.47
N ARG A 143 -7.80 -10.91 6.75
CA ARG A 143 -8.63 -11.96 6.11
C ARG A 143 -10.13 -11.79 6.34
N ASP A 144 -10.51 -11.36 7.53
CA ASP A 144 -11.92 -11.15 7.85
C ASP A 144 -12.49 -9.91 7.13
N ILE A 145 -11.66 -8.90 6.88
CA ILE A 145 -12.03 -7.72 6.06
C ILE A 145 -12.13 -8.09 4.58
N GLU A 146 -11.22 -8.93 4.05
CA GLU A 146 -11.31 -9.45 2.67
C GLU A 146 -12.65 -10.17 2.45
N LYS A 147 -13.00 -11.11 3.34
CA LYS A 147 -14.29 -11.84 3.29
C LYS A 147 -15.49 -10.90 3.38
N TRP A 148 -15.41 -9.87 4.22
CA TRP A 148 -16.47 -8.88 4.30
C TRP A 148 -16.62 -8.09 2.99
N ALA A 149 -15.50 -7.68 2.38
CA ALA A 149 -15.50 -6.96 1.10
C ALA A 149 -16.03 -7.83 -0.05
N GLU A 150 -15.65 -9.11 -0.08
CA GLU A 150 -16.18 -10.10 -1.03
C GLU A 150 -17.71 -10.21 -0.90
N GLY A 151 -18.24 -10.25 0.33
CA GLY A 151 -19.69 -10.20 0.59
C GLY A 151 -20.38 -8.92 0.10
N LYS A 152 -19.61 -7.85 -0.15
CA LYS A 152 -20.07 -6.60 -0.79
C LYS A 152 -19.81 -6.56 -2.30
N LYS A 153 -19.37 -7.67 -2.89
CA LYS A 153 -18.98 -7.80 -4.31
C LYS A 153 -17.83 -6.88 -4.70
N VAL A 154 -16.91 -6.63 -3.78
CA VAL A 154 -15.67 -5.91 -4.04
C VAL A 154 -14.50 -6.84 -3.76
N GLU A 155 -13.66 -7.05 -4.77
CA GLU A 155 -12.45 -7.86 -4.64
C GLU A 155 -11.35 -7.01 -3.98
N VAL A 156 -10.88 -7.47 -2.81
CA VAL A 156 -9.87 -6.82 -1.99
C VAL A 156 -8.88 -7.87 -1.55
N HIS A 157 -7.59 -7.59 -1.72
CA HIS A 157 -6.49 -8.43 -1.27
C HIS A 157 -5.54 -7.61 -0.41
N PHE A 158 -5.13 -8.13 0.75
CA PHE A 158 -4.13 -7.50 1.61
C PHE A 158 -2.79 -8.25 1.56
N PHE A 159 -1.75 -7.52 1.17
CA PHE A 159 -0.37 -7.93 1.24
C PHE A 159 0.27 -7.30 2.48
N LEU A 160 0.48 -8.11 3.51
CA LEU A 160 1.16 -7.66 4.72
C LEU A 160 2.67 -7.59 4.48
N SER A 161 3.21 -6.38 4.43
CA SER A 161 4.59 -6.12 4.03
C SER A 161 5.39 -5.54 5.19
N ASP A 162 6.38 -6.28 5.68
CA ASP A 162 7.35 -5.75 6.63
C ASP A 162 8.30 -4.77 5.93
N LYS A 163 8.53 -3.61 6.56
CA LYS A 163 9.35 -2.55 5.97
C LYS A 163 10.80 -2.98 5.71
N GLU A 164 11.42 -3.76 6.60
CA GLU A 164 12.83 -4.17 6.48
C GLU A 164 12.97 -5.30 5.45
N LYS A 165 12.05 -6.27 5.45
CA LYS A 165 11.98 -7.28 4.38
C LYS A 165 11.78 -6.62 3.02
N THR A 166 10.83 -5.69 2.93
CA THR A 166 10.56 -4.94 1.69
C THR A 166 11.80 -4.16 1.26
N ARG A 167 12.47 -3.45 2.18
CA ARG A 167 13.75 -2.77 1.93
C ARG A 167 14.75 -3.69 1.24
N ASN A 168 14.87 -4.92 1.73
CA ASN A 168 15.79 -5.93 1.21
C ASN A 168 15.23 -6.78 0.06
N ASN A 169 14.15 -6.32 -0.60
CA ASN A 169 13.51 -7.00 -1.74
C ASN A 169 12.98 -8.41 -1.40
N TYR A 170 12.53 -8.63 -0.17
CA TYR A 170 11.95 -9.91 0.25
C TYR A 170 10.42 -9.79 0.35
N PHE A 171 9.71 -10.55 -0.50
CA PHE A 171 8.25 -10.48 -0.63
C PHE A 171 7.54 -11.81 -0.31
N GLY A 172 8.25 -12.75 0.34
CA GLY A 172 7.69 -13.99 0.87
C GLY A 172 7.59 -15.13 -0.15
N GLU A 173 6.65 -16.05 0.05
CA GLU A 173 6.49 -17.26 -0.79
C GLU A 173 6.07 -16.97 -2.23
N SER A 174 5.64 -15.74 -2.52
CA SER A 174 5.52 -15.17 -3.87
C SER A 174 6.80 -15.37 -4.69
N ASP A 175 7.97 -15.30 -4.03
CA ASP A 175 9.30 -15.55 -4.62
C ASP A 175 9.54 -17.03 -4.96
N LYS A 176 8.65 -17.97 -4.60
CA LYS A 176 8.81 -19.41 -4.92
C LYS A 176 7.82 -19.89 -5.98
N GLU A 177 6.60 -19.40 -5.98
CA GLU A 177 5.57 -19.81 -6.95
C GLU A 177 5.53 -18.93 -8.21
N SER A 178 6.06 -17.69 -8.16
CA SER A 178 6.17 -16.78 -9.30
C SER A 178 7.63 -16.66 -9.74
N ALA A 179 8.12 -17.65 -10.49
CA ALA A 179 9.44 -17.62 -11.16
C ALA A 179 10.70 -17.43 -10.27
N GLY A 180 10.66 -17.75 -8.98
CA GLY A 180 11.85 -17.63 -8.12
C GLY A 180 12.12 -16.20 -7.66
N SER A 181 13.23 -15.97 -6.96
CA SER A 181 13.77 -14.64 -6.57
C SER A 181 14.08 -13.69 -7.74
N SER A 182 13.59 -13.99 -8.95
CA SER A 182 13.84 -13.30 -10.21
C SER A 182 12.78 -12.26 -10.56
N GLN A 183 11.91 -11.86 -9.64
CA GLN A 183 10.93 -10.79 -9.89
C GLN A 183 10.81 -9.77 -8.76
N ALA A 184 11.61 -9.88 -7.71
CA ALA A 184 11.46 -9.04 -6.52
C ALA A 184 11.67 -7.55 -6.83
N LEU A 185 12.68 -7.20 -7.62
CA LEU A 185 12.91 -5.80 -7.99
C LEU A 185 11.86 -5.29 -8.99
N ILE A 186 11.37 -6.16 -9.87
CA ILE A 186 10.25 -5.82 -10.77
C ILE A 186 8.96 -5.56 -9.99
N LEU A 187 8.68 -6.35 -8.95
CA LEU A 187 7.54 -6.14 -8.08
C LEU A 187 7.68 -4.81 -7.33
N LYS A 188 8.87 -4.51 -6.79
CA LYS A 188 9.13 -3.23 -6.12
C LYS A 188 9.05 -2.05 -7.11
N GLU A 189 9.50 -2.22 -8.35
CA GLU A 189 9.35 -1.22 -9.41
C GLU A 189 7.88 -0.95 -9.69
N GLU A 190 7.10 -2.01 -9.89
CA GLU A 190 5.67 -1.89 -10.17
C GLU A 190 4.98 -1.21 -8.99
N PHE A 191 5.37 -1.57 -7.77
CA PHE A 191 4.96 -0.90 -6.56
C PHE A 191 5.24 0.60 -6.64
N TYR A 192 6.49 1.05 -6.75
CA TYR A 192 6.78 2.49 -6.75
C TYR A 192 6.11 3.25 -7.87
N ARG A 193 6.02 2.67 -9.07
CA ARG A 193 5.40 3.32 -10.24
C ARG A 193 3.87 3.44 -10.13
N THR A 194 3.21 2.44 -9.53
CA THR A 194 1.73 2.36 -9.51
C THR A 194 1.10 2.70 -8.16
N THR A 195 1.92 2.80 -7.11
CA THR A 195 1.42 2.92 -5.75
C THR A 195 0.56 4.17 -5.55
N ILE A 196 -0.48 4.01 -4.75
CA ILE A 196 -1.32 5.09 -4.24
C ILE A 196 -1.25 5.00 -2.72
N LEU A 197 -0.71 6.02 -2.07
CA LEU A 197 -0.78 6.16 -0.63
C LEU A 197 -2.23 6.50 -0.25
N VAL A 198 -2.91 5.55 0.39
CA VAL A 198 -4.27 5.75 0.89
C VAL A 198 -4.21 6.53 2.21
N THR A 199 -3.34 6.11 3.12
CA THR A 199 -3.01 6.85 4.35
C THR A 199 -1.71 6.34 4.97
N GLY A 200 -1.08 7.14 5.81
CA GLY A 200 0.12 6.78 6.57
C GLY A 200 1.37 7.54 6.13
N LYS A 201 2.53 6.92 6.37
CA LYS A 201 3.83 7.49 6.04
C LYS A 201 4.10 7.54 4.53
N ASP A 202 4.85 8.54 4.09
CA ASP A 202 5.25 8.67 2.69
C ASP A 202 6.41 7.70 2.37
N PRO A 203 6.40 6.98 1.23
CA PRO A 203 7.55 6.17 0.81
C PRO A 203 8.79 7.05 0.60
N LEU A 204 9.89 6.75 1.28
CA LEU A 204 11.11 7.57 1.25
C LEU A 204 11.66 7.72 -0.18
N TRP A 205 11.57 6.65 -0.99
CA TRP A 205 12.03 6.63 -2.37
C TRP A 205 11.46 7.76 -3.23
N TRP A 206 10.18 8.12 -3.05
CA TRP A 206 9.52 9.23 -3.78
C TRP A 206 10.00 10.62 -3.34
N ILE A 207 10.65 10.72 -2.18
CA ILE A 207 11.12 11.98 -1.60
C ILE A 207 12.59 12.23 -1.97
N LEU A 208 13.38 11.16 -2.12
CA LEU A 208 14.77 11.26 -2.53
C LEU A 208 14.91 11.60 -4.03
N PRO A 209 16.07 12.10 -4.49
CA PRO A 209 16.33 12.26 -5.91
C PRO A 209 16.12 10.95 -6.69
N ALA A 210 15.71 11.08 -7.95
CA ALA A 210 15.61 9.94 -8.85
C ALA A 210 16.99 9.51 -9.37
N GLY A 211 17.12 8.22 -9.73
CA GLY A 211 18.32 7.67 -10.37
C GLY A 211 19.54 7.53 -9.45
N LEU A 212 19.30 7.43 -8.13
CA LEU A 212 20.37 7.23 -7.16
C LEU A 212 20.89 5.79 -7.21
N THR A 213 22.21 5.65 -7.10
CA THR A 213 22.83 4.38 -6.70
C THR A 213 22.42 4.02 -5.26
N ASP A 214 22.57 2.75 -4.86
CA ASP A 214 22.25 2.33 -3.49
C ASP A 214 23.08 3.09 -2.45
N LYS A 215 24.34 3.38 -2.77
CA LYS A 215 25.21 4.19 -1.91
C LYS A 215 24.69 5.61 -1.75
N GLU A 216 24.29 6.27 -2.83
CA GLU A 216 23.77 7.63 -2.78
C GLU A 216 22.39 7.66 -2.08
N TYR A 217 21.55 6.64 -2.27
CA TYR A 217 20.28 6.48 -1.56
C TYR A 217 20.50 6.50 -0.04
N GLU A 218 21.46 5.72 0.47
CA GLU A 218 21.81 5.68 1.90
C GLU A 218 22.39 7.00 2.42
N GLU A 219 23.18 7.70 1.59
CA GLU A 219 23.69 9.02 1.93
C GLU A 219 22.54 10.04 2.03
N HIS A 220 21.61 10.03 1.09
CA HIS A 220 20.44 10.89 1.07
C HIS A 220 19.45 10.57 2.21
N ALA A 221 19.21 9.29 2.51
CA ALA A 221 18.38 8.82 3.62
C ALA A 221 18.93 9.26 4.99
N ARG A 222 20.26 9.26 5.17
CA ARG A 222 20.87 9.83 6.39
C ARG A 222 20.79 11.36 6.41
N LYS A 223 21.02 12.00 5.27
CA LYS A 223 21.02 13.46 5.15
C LYS A 223 19.67 14.10 5.43
N ILE A 224 18.58 13.52 4.91
CA ILE A 224 17.22 14.05 5.12
C ILE A 224 16.86 14.12 6.62
N HIS A 225 17.27 13.11 7.41
CA HIS A 225 17.07 13.11 8.85
C HIS A 225 17.94 14.15 9.56
N LYS A 226 19.20 14.32 9.14
CA LYS A 226 20.11 15.33 9.70
C LYS A 226 19.64 16.76 9.42
N GLU A 227 19.04 17.01 8.26
CA GLU A 227 18.50 18.33 7.90
C GLU A 227 17.20 18.68 8.65
N GLY A 228 16.51 17.69 9.24
CA GLY A 228 15.32 17.91 10.08
C GLY A 228 14.09 18.47 9.38
N LYS A 229 14.10 18.61 8.05
CA LYS A 229 12.98 19.18 7.27
C LYS A 229 11.79 18.25 7.10
N ILE A 230 12.03 16.95 7.20
CA ILE A 230 11.00 15.90 7.16
C ILE A 230 11.25 15.02 8.38
N ASP A 231 10.22 14.85 9.21
CA ASP A 231 10.29 13.97 10.37
C ASP A 231 10.48 12.52 9.89
N LYS A 232 11.47 11.83 10.48
CA LYS A 232 11.74 10.41 10.22
C LYS A 232 10.53 9.52 10.46
N ASN A 233 9.62 9.93 11.35
CA ASN A 233 8.42 9.17 11.66
C ASN A 233 7.33 9.33 10.62
N GLU A 234 7.44 10.29 9.70
CA GLU A 234 6.46 10.54 8.63
C GLU A 234 6.82 9.87 7.31
N VAL A 235 7.94 9.15 7.26
CA VAL A 235 8.41 8.43 6.08
C VAL A 235 8.62 6.96 6.42
N VAL A 236 8.38 6.10 5.43
CA VAL A 236 8.70 4.68 5.50
C VAL A 236 9.73 4.35 4.44
N ASP A 237 10.81 3.72 4.85
CA ASP A 237 11.90 3.37 3.95
C ASP A 237 11.74 1.93 3.46
N LEU A 238 11.35 1.80 2.19
CA LEU A 238 11.12 0.53 1.51
C LEU A 238 12.28 0.18 0.56
N GLY A 239 13.41 0.90 0.65
CA GLY A 239 14.64 0.63 -0.10
C GLY A 239 14.65 1.19 -1.52
N ASN A 240 15.83 1.16 -2.14
CA ASN A 240 16.07 1.68 -3.48
C ASN A 240 15.72 0.66 -4.59
N ILE A 241 15.71 1.14 -5.84
CA ILE A 241 15.79 0.34 -7.05
C ILE A 241 16.90 0.96 -7.90
N GLU A 242 18.13 0.46 -7.76
CA GLU A 242 19.27 0.94 -8.56
C GLU A 242 19.28 0.32 -9.95
N THR A 243 19.34 -1.01 -10.03
CA THR A 243 19.34 -1.74 -11.31
C THR A 243 18.43 -2.95 -11.22
N ILE A 244 17.71 -3.21 -12.32
CA ILE A 244 16.94 -4.44 -12.51
C ILE A 244 17.76 -5.32 -13.44
N SER A 245 18.06 -6.55 -13.00
CA SER A 245 18.91 -7.43 -13.81
C SER A 245 18.18 -7.91 -15.08
N THR A 246 18.93 -8.21 -16.14
CA THR A 246 18.37 -8.81 -17.37
C THR A 246 17.64 -10.13 -17.08
N GLY A 247 18.12 -10.90 -16.09
CA GLY A 247 17.45 -12.12 -15.64
C GLY A 247 16.07 -11.84 -15.06
N GLU A 248 15.93 -10.78 -14.26
CA GLU A 248 14.61 -10.40 -13.72
C GLU A 248 13.68 -9.84 -14.80
N LEU A 249 14.21 -9.05 -15.74
CA LEU A 249 13.43 -8.57 -16.89
C LEU A 249 12.90 -9.74 -17.72
N PHE A 250 13.72 -10.76 -17.96
CA PHE A 250 13.31 -11.96 -18.67
C PHE A 250 12.24 -12.75 -17.89
N GLY A 251 12.43 -12.95 -16.58
CA GLY A 251 11.44 -13.58 -15.72
C GLY A 251 10.10 -12.85 -15.73
N ALA A 252 10.12 -11.51 -15.67
CA ALA A 252 8.93 -10.67 -15.75
C ALA A 252 8.23 -10.76 -17.11
N LEU A 253 8.99 -10.81 -18.22
CA LEU A 253 8.42 -11.01 -19.56
C LEU A 253 7.70 -12.36 -19.67
N LEU A 254 8.33 -13.46 -19.22
CA LEU A 254 7.72 -14.79 -19.23
C LEU A 254 6.41 -14.84 -18.42
N TRP A 255 6.38 -14.17 -17.27
CA TRP A 255 5.17 -14.06 -16.47
C TRP A 255 4.05 -13.30 -17.19
N GLN A 256 4.39 -12.19 -17.86
CA GLN A 256 3.40 -11.46 -18.65
C GLN A 256 2.90 -12.25 -19.86
N PHE A 257 3.74 -13.08 -20.49
CA PHE A 257 3.28 -13.99 -21.54
C PHE A 257 2.25 -15.00 -21.01
N ASN A 258 2.47 -15.56 -19.83
CA ASN A 258 1.50 -16.48 -19.20
C ASN A 258 0.19 -15.74 -18.85
N LYS A 259 0.28 -14.56 -18.24
CA LYS A 259 -0.89 -13.73 -17.89
C LYS A 259 -1.64 -13.17 -19.11
N ALA A 260 -0.99 -13.05 -20.27
CA ALA A 260 -1.63 -12.57 -21.48
C ALA A 260 -2.77 -13.49 -21.95
N ILE A 261 -2.80 -14.76 -21.52
CA ILE A 261 -3.90 -15.70 -21.79
C ILE A 261 -5.22 -15.20 -21.17
N SER A 262 -5.17 -14.65 -19.96
CA SER A 262 -6.35 -14.15 -19.24
C SER A 262 -6.52 -12.63 -19.32
N SER A 263 -5.44 -11.88 -19.52
CA SER A 263 -5.46 -10.41 -19.55
C SER A 263 -4.51 -9.82 -20.62
N PRO A 264 -4.80 -10.04 -21.92
CA PRO A 264 -3.86 -9.73 -23.01
C PRO A 264 -3.48 -8.24 -23.06
N TYR A 265 -4.45 -7.34 -22.87
CA TYR A 265 -4.20 -5.88 -22.94
C TYR A 265 -3.32 -5.38 -21.79
N LYS A 266 -3.60 -5.80 -20.53
CA LYS A 266 -2.79 -5.41 -19.38
C LYS A 266 -1.37 -5.95 -19.53
N SER A 267 -1.23 -7.19 -19.96
CA SER A 267 0.08 -7.82 -20.19
C SER A 267 0.87 -7.15 -21.32
N ALA A 268 0.23 -6.78 -22.43
CA ALA A 268 0.89 -6.05 -23.52
C ALA A 268 1.46 -4.70 -23.06
N ILE A 269 0.70 -3.92 -22.28
CA ILE A 269 1.15 -2.64 -21.72
C ILE A 269 2.35 -2.86 -20.78
N LYS A 270 2.28 -3.87 -19.90
CA LYS A 270 3.38 -4.20 -18.97
C LYS A 270 4.64 -4.63 -19.73
N MET A 271 4.52 -5.48 -20.75
CA MET A 271 5.66 -5.88 -21.58
C MET A 271 6.27 -4.70 -22.34
N ALA A 272 5.46 -3.79 -22.88
CA ALA A 272 5.94 -2.59 -23.55
C ALA A 272 6.73 -1.68 -22.59
N LEU A 273 6.33 -1.61 -21.32
CA LEU A 273 7.06 -0.88 -20.28
C LEU A 273 8.43 -1.52 -19.99
N LEU A 274 8.50 -2.86 -19.95
CA LEU A 274 9.76 -3.58 -19.70
C LEU A 274 10.84 -3.25 -20.74
N LYS A 275 10.46 -2.88 -21.96
CA LYS A 275 11.39 -2.42 -23.00
C LYS A 275 12.18 -1.16 -22.59
N ASN A 276 11.64 -0.29 -21.73
CA ASN A 276 12.35 0.90 -21.29
C ASN A 276 13.51 0.60 -20.32
N TYR A 277 13.61 -0.63 -19.84
CA TYR A 277 14.69 -1.11 -18.98
C TYR A 277 15.78 -1.88 -19.75
N ILE A 278 15.62 -2.04 -21.06
CA ILE A 278 16.56 -2.70 -21.98
C ILE A 278 17.25 -1.63 -22.83
#